data_AF-A0AAW9IHL2-F1
#
_entry.id   AF-A0AAW9IHL2-F1
#
_cell.length_a   1.000
_cell.length_b   1.000
_cell.length_c   1.000
_cell.angle_alpha   90.00
_cell.angle_beta   90.00
_cell.angle_gamma   90.00
#
_symmetry.space_group_name_H-M   'P 1'
#
loop_
_entity.id
_entity.type
_entity.pdbx_description
1 polymer ?
#
loop_
_entity_poly.entity_id
_entity_poly.type
_entity_poly.pdbx_seq_one_letter_code
_entity_poly.pdbx_strand_id
1 'polypeptide(L)'
;IKLPEFLGFFSGKRFVPIVSAISGVLLGIVMAGIWPPIQNFLLNFSRSMIGANETISAFIFGVVQRALIPFGLHHIWYNPFWYQFGEYTNLAGQLVIGHQAIFFAQLKDGVEVTAGTFMTGKFPFMMFGLPAAALAMYHEADEDKKKLVSGILFSAALTSFLTGITEPIEFMFLFVAPLLFAIHCVFAGLSFMIMQLLNVKVGLTFSGGLIDFILFGVLPNRTKWWWVIIVGIIFAIIYYIGFRYVIRKLDLKTPGREREESEVDIDISDGDLAYKILDAFGGSKNITYLDACIT
;
A
#
# COMPACT_ATOMS: atom_id res chain seq x y z
N ILE A 1 31.15 -1.28 -20.66
CA ILE A 1 31.77 -2.49 -21.26
C ILE A 1 32.39 -2.10 -22.60
N LYS A 2 33.65 -2.49 -22.83
CA LYS A 2 34.33 -2.33 -24.13
C LYS A 2 34.26 -3.67 -24.85
N LEU A 3 33.64 -3.67 -26.03
CA LEU A 3 33.64 -4.82 -26.93
C LEU A 3 34.88 -4.78 -27.84
N PRO A 4 35.26 -5.90 -28.48
CA PRO A 4 36.30 -5.92 -29.49
C PRO A 4 36.08 -4.85 -30.57
N GLU A 5 37.14 -4.35 -31.22
CA GLU A 5 37.07 -3.22 -32.16
C GLU A 5 36.01 -3.38 -33.27
N PHE A 6 35.83 -4.59 -33.80
CA PHE A 6 34.81 -4.87 -34.82
C PHE A 6 33.35 -4.75 -34.32
N LEU A 7 33.13 -4.80 -33.01
CA LEU A 7 31.86 -4.53 -32.33
C LEU A 7 31.87 -3.20 -31.56
N GLY A 8 32.89 -2.36 -31.78
CA GLY A 8 33.10 -1.09 -31.07
C GLY A 8 31.89 -0.16 -31.15
N PHE A 9 31.14 -0.19 -32.27
CA PHE A 9 29.91 0.59 -32.47
C PHE A 9 28.82 0.34 -31.41
N PHE A 10 28.76 -0.88 -30.87
CA PHE A 10 27.78 -1.28 -29.85
C PHE A 10 28.28 -1.10 -28.43
N SER A 11 29.52 -0.64 -28.22
CA SER A 11 30.08 -0.43 -26.88
C SER A 11 29.42 0.75 -26.15
N GLY A 12 29.60 0.80 -24.83
CA GLY A 12 29.06 1.88 -24.00
C GLY A 12 27.53 1.83 -23.87
N LYS A 13 26.86 2.99 -23.98
CA LYS A 13 25.40 3.11 -23.71
C LYS A 13 24.52 2.28 -24.66
N ARG A 14 25.01 2.00 -25.88
CA ARG A 14 24.29 1.20 -26.89
C ARG A 14 24.28 -0.30 -26.58
N PHE A 15 25.18 -0.77 -25.73
CA PHE A 15 25.24 -2.16 -25.30
C PHE A 15 24.08 -2.50 -24.35
N VAL A 16 23.64 -1.52 -23.56
CA VAL A 16 22.64 -1.72 -22.52
C VAL A 16 21.31 -2.24 -23.09
N PRO A 17 20.69 -1.60 -24.12
CA PRO A 17 19.49 -2.15 -24.75
C PRO A 17 19.66 -3.55 -25.33
N ILE A 18 20.83 -3.86 -25.91
CA ILE A 18 21.10 -5.16 -26.55
C ILE A 18 21.11 -6.28 -25.51
N VAL A 19 21.86 -6.10 -24.43
CA VAL A 19 21.89 -7.08 -23.34
C VAL A 19 20.55 -7.15 -22.62
N SER A 20 19.89 -6.02 -22.37
CA SER A 20 18.55 -6.03 -21.76
C SER A 20 17.54 -6.81 -22.60
N ALA A 21 17.58 -6.70 -23.93
CA ALA A 21 16.69 -7.47 -24.81
C ALA A 21 16.99 -8.98 -24.73
N ILE A 22 18.26 -9.38 -24.82
CA ILE A 22 18.66 -10.79 -24.72
C ILE A 22 18.31 -11.36 -23.34
N SER A 23 18.65 -10.64 -22.27
CA SER A 23 18.31 -11.03 -20.90
C SER A 23 16.80 -11.09 -20.69
N GLY A 24 16.03 -10.18 -21.29
CA GLY A 24 14.57 -10.19 -21.25
C GLY A 24 13.96 -11.43 -21.92
N VAL A 25 14.49 -11.85 -23.07
CA VAL A 25 14.06 -13.09 -23.74
C VAL A 25 14.39 -14.31 -22.87
N LEU A 26 15.60 -14.40 -22.33
CA LEU A 26 15.99 -15.50 -21.44
C LEU A 26 15.10 -15.55 -20.19
N LEU A 27 14.87 -14.39 -19.56
CA LEU A 27 13.97 -14.29 -18.41
C LEU A 27 12.54 -14.70 -18.78
N GLY A 28 12.05 -14.30 -19.96
CA GLY A 28 10.72 -14.70 -20.46
C GLY A 28 10.59 -16.21 -20.63
N ILE A 29 11.61 -16.88 -21.17
CA ILE A 29 11.62 -18.36 -21.28
C ILE A 29 11.57 -19.01 -19.90
N VAL A 30 12.35 -18.50 -18.93
CA VAL A 30 12.33 -19.01 -17.55
C VAL A 30 10.96 -18.79 -16.90
N MET A 31 10.38 -17.60 -17.07
CA MET A 31 9.04 -17.26 -16.55
C MET A 31 7.93 -18.10 -17.18
N ALA A 32 8.07 -18.56 -18.43
CA ALA A 32 7.09 -19.46 -19.05
C ALA A 32 6.96 -20.80 -18.31
N GLY A 33 8.01 -21.26 -17.60
CA GLY A 33 7.96 -22.44 -16.73
C GLY A 33 7.53 -22.11 -15.29
N ILE A 34 8.01 -20.99 -14.75
CA ILE A 34 7.81 -20.64 -13.32
C ILE A 34 6.45 -20.00 -13.05
N TRP A 35 5.95 -19.15 -13.96
CA TRP A 35 4.72 -18.39 -13.76
C TRP A 35 3.44 -19.24 -13.76
N PRO A 36 3.24 -20.22 -14.67
CA PRO A 36 1.98 -20.97 -14.71
C PRO A 36 1.63 -21.70 -13.40
N PRO A 37 2.56 -22.38 -12.69
CA PRO A 37 2.28 -22.94 -11.37
C PRO A 37 1.83 -21.89 -10.34
N ILE A 38 2.47 -20.72 -10.32
CA ILE A 38 2.13 -19.60 -9.41
C ILE A 38 0.74 -19.07 -9.75
N GLN A 39 0.46 -18.82 -11.03
CA GLN A 39 -0.85 -18.36 -11.51
C GLN A 39 -1.96 -19.36 -11.13
N ASN A 40 -1.73 -20.65 -11.32
CA ASN A 40 -2.68 -21.70 -10.95
C ASN A 40 -2.91 -21.75 -9.43
N PHE A 41 -1.86 -21.60 -8.62
CA PHE A 41 -1.98 -21.49 -7.18
C PHE A 41 -2.83 -20.29 -6.76
N LEU A 42 -2.56 -19.10 -7.32
CA LEU A 42 -3.33 -17.88 -7.03
C LEU A 42 -4.80 -18.06 -7.41
N LEU A 43 -5.09 -18.60 -8.61
CA LEU A 43 -6.46 -18.86 -9.06
C LEU A 43 -7.20 -19.85 -8.16
N ASN A 44 -6.55 -20.95 -7.79
CA ASN A 44 -7.16 -21.96 -6.93
C ASN A 44 -7.40 -21.43 -5.51
N PHE A 45 -6.43 -20.67 -4.96
CA PHE A 45 -6.57 -20.05 -3.65
C PHE A 45 -7.73 -19.05 -3.63
N SER A 46 -7.81 -18.16 -4.62
CA SER A 46 -8.90 -17.21 -4.69
C SER A 46 -10.27 -17.88 -4.92
N ARG A 47 -10.35 -18.93 -5.75
CA ARG A 47 -11.58 -19.74 -5.90
C ARG A 47 -12.00 -20.41 -4.58
N SER A 48 -11.04 -20.95 -3.83
CA SER A 48 -11.30 -21.55 -2.51
C SER A 48 -11.86 -20.54 -1.52
N MET A 49 -11.44 -19.28 -1.57
CA MET A 49 -11.97 -18.23 -0.68
C MET A 49 -13.43 -17.88 -0.99
N ILE A 50 -13.90 -18.08 -2.23
CA ILE A 50 -15.27 -17.72 -2.63
C ILE A 50 -16.27 -18.80 -2.18
N GLY A 51 -15.89 -20.08 -2.26
CA GLY A 51 -16.72 -21.19 -1.77
C GLY A 51 -16.69 -21.39 -0.25
N ALA A 52 -15.82 -20.66 0.45
CA ALA A 52 -15.67 -20.71 1.90
C ALA A 52 -16.59 -19.70 2.61
N ASN A 53 -16.46 -19.62 3.94
CA ASN A 53 -17.16 -18.62 4.74
C ASN A 53 -16.70 -17.19 4.33
N GLU A 54 -17.61 -16.43 3.72
CA GLU A 54 -17.33 -15.10 3.18
C GLU A 54 -16.76 -14.13 4.22
N THR A 55 -17.17 -14.24 5.49
CA THR A 55 -16.61 -13.44 6.59
C THR A 55 -15.13 -13.73 6.83
N ILE A 56 -14.75 -15.00 6.86
CA ILE A 56 -13.34 -15.41 7.02
C ILE A 56 -12.55 -15.01 5.78
N SER A 57 -13.13 -15.16 4.61
CA SER A 57 -12.52 -14.76 3.35
C SER A 57 -12.26 -13.25 3.29
N ALA A 58 -13.20 -12.43 3.78
CA ALA A 58 -13.00 -10.98 3.90
C ALA A 58 -11.83 -10.64 4.85
N PHE A 59 -11.73 -11.33 5.99
CA PHE A 59 -10.60 -11.18 6.91
C PHE A 59 -9.26 -11.48 6.22
N ILE A 60 -9.12 -12.68 5.65
CA ILE A 60 -7.90 -13.13 4.96
C ILE A 60 -7.56 -12.18 3.82
N PHE A 61 -8.57 -11.75 3.05
CA PHE A 61 -8.39 -10.80 1.96
C PHE A 61 -7.74 -9.51 2.45
N GLY A 62 -8.25 -8.91 3.53
CA GLY A 62 -7.70 -7.68 4.09
C GLY A 62 -6.27 -7.84 4.60
N VAL A 63 -5.98 -8.92 5.34
CA VAL A 63 -4.64 -9.20 5.87
C VAL A 63 -3.63 -9.36 4.72
N VAL A 64 -3.94 -10.22 3.74
CA VAL A 64 -3.04 -10.50 2.61
C VAL A 64 -2.86 -9.25 1.74
N GLN A 65 -3.93 -8.51 1.48
CA GLN A 65 -3.85 -7.28 0.70
C GLN A 65 -2.87 -6.30 1.34
N ARG A 66 -2.93 -6.09 2.66
CA ARG A 66 -2.00 -5.18 3.35
C ARG A 66 -0.60 -5.74 3.40
N ALA A 67 -0.43 -7.03 3.70
CA ALA A 67 0.88 -7.68 3.77
C ALA A 67 1.67 -7.60 2.45
N LEU A 68 0.97 -7.50 1.31
CA LEU A 68 1.58 -7.41 -0.03
C LEU A 68 1.91 -5.99 -0.50
N ILE A 69 1.58 -4.96 0.29
CA ILE A 69 1.92 -3.56 -0.02
C ILE A 69 3.42 -3.30 -0.20
N PRO A 70 4.33 -3.76 0.69
CA PRO A 70 5.77 -3.51 0.53
C PRO A 70 6.34 -3.97 -0.82
N PHE A 71 5.67 -4.93 -1.46
CA PHE A 71 6.09 -5.55 -2.71
C PHE A 71 5.32 -5.03 -3.93
N GLY A 72 4.33 -4.14 -3.74
CA GLY A 72 3.40 -3.72 -4.80
C GLY A 72 2.48 -4.84 -5.32
N LEU A 73 2.55 -6.05 -4.75
CA LEU A 73 1.80 -7.22 -5.21
C LEU A 73 0.31 -7.19 -4.82
N HIS A 74 -0.08 -6.24 -3.97
CA HIS A 74 -1.46 -6.07 -3.54
C HIS A 74 -2.41 -5.74 -4.71
N HIS A 75 -1.93 -5.14 -5.79
CA HIS A 75 -2.68 -4.94 -7.03
C HIS A 75 -3.02 -6.25 -7.74
N ILE A 76 -2.05 -7.18 -7.80
CA ILE A 76 -2.27 -8.52 -8.36
C ILE A 76 -3.25 -9.30 -7.48
N TRP A 77 -3.15 -9.12 -6.16
CA TRP A 77 -4.00 -9.79 -5.18
C TRP A 77 -5.48 -9.44 -5.31
N TYR A 78 -5.85 -8.16 -5.38
CA TYR A 78 -7.28 -7.78 -5.43
C TYR A 78 -7.91 -7.94 -6.81
N ASN A 79 -7.10 -7.96 -7.89
CA ASN A 79 -7.59 -7.95 -9.28
C ASN A 79 -8.59 -9.09 -9.56
N PRO A 80 -8.30 -10.35 -9.23
CA PRO A 80 -9.26 -11.44 -9.43
C PRO A 80 -10.62 -11.18 -8.74
N PHE A 81 -10.61 -10.67 -7.50
CA PHE A 81 -11.82 -10.37 -6.73
C PHE A 81 -12.65 -9.25 -7.34
N TRP A 82 -11.99 -8.20 -7.84
CA TRP A 82 -12.69 -7.04 -8.35
C TRP A 82 -13.18 -7.21 -9.79
N TYR A 83 -12.45 -7.96 -10.61
CA TYR A 83 -12.67 -8.00 -12.07
C TYR A 83 -13.03 -9.37 -12.63
N GLN A 84 -12.78 -10.46 -11.91
CA GLN A 84 -12.96 -11.81 -12.45
C GLN A 84 -13.91 -12.68 -11.63
N PHE A 85 -14.22 -12.29 -10.40
CA PHE A 85 -15.07 -13.07 -9.50
C PHE A 85 -16.45 -12.45 -9.27
N GLY A 86 -17.42 -13.34 -9.07
CA GLY A 86 -18.83 -13.00 -9.03
C GLY A 86 -19.42 -12.87 -10.43
N GLU A 87 -20.69 -13.22 -10.55
CA GLU A 87 -21.47 -13.08 -11.77
C GLU A 87 -22.83 -12.48 -11.42
N TYR A 88 -23.29 -11.55 -12.25
CA TYR A 88 -24.62 -10.96 -12.15
C TYR A 88 -25.14 -10.73 -13.56
N THR A 89 -26.34 -11.25 -13.87
CA THR A 89 -27.02 -10.90 -15.12
C THR A 89 -27.86 -9.66 -14.87
N ASN A 90 -27.52 -8.56 -15.54
CA ASN A 90 -28.23 -7.30 -15.38
C ASN A 90 -29.65 -7.36 -15.96
N LEU A 91 -30.47 -6.34 -15.69
CA LEU A 91 -31.84 -6.26 -16.19
C LEU A 91 -31.95 -6.23 -17.73
N ALA A 92 -30.86 -5.93 -18.43
CA ALA A 92 -30.76 -5.99 -19.89
C ALA A 92 -30.34 -7.39 -20.43
N GLY A 93 -30.20 -8.39 -19.56
CA GLY A 93 -29.81 -9.75 -19.92
C GLY A 93 -28.31 -9.93 -20.19
N GLN A 94 -27.46 -8.96 -19.85
CA GLN A 94 -26.02 -9.03 -20.05
C GLN A 94 -25.33 -9.59 -18.80
N LEU A 95 -24.42 -10.54 -18.99
CA LEU A 95 -23.56 -11.05 -17.93
C LEU A 95 -22.50 -10.00 -17.54
N VAL A 96 -22.49 -9.64 -16.26
CA VAL A 96 -21.50 -8.75 -15.64
C VAL A 96 -20.65 -9.57 -14.68
N ILE A 97 -19.33 -9.44 -14.81
CA ILE A 97 -18.34 -10.21 -14.04
C ILE A 97 -17.48 -9.25 -13.23
N GLY A 98 -17.11 -9.66 -12.01
CA GLY A 98 -16.24 -8.88 -11.12
C GLY A 98 -17.02 -8.05 -10.11
N HIS A 99 -16.69 -8.18 -8.81
CA HIS A 99 -17.41 -7.48 -7.73
C HIS A 99 -17.52 -5.96 -7.96
N GLN A 100 -16.52 -5.32 -8.55
CA GLN A 100 -16.58 -3.88 -8.79
C GLN A 100 -17.64 -3.54 -9.85
N ALA A 101 -17.63 -4.22 -11.00
CA ALA A 101 -18.60 -4.01 -12.06
C ALA A 101 -20.01 -4.42 -11.63
N ILE A 102 -20.13 -5.53 -10.89
CA ILE A 102 -21.40 -6.02 -10.35
C ILE A 102 -22.01 -5.00 -9.40
N PHE A 103 -21.22 -4.41 -8.49
CA PHE A 103 -21.70 -3.36 -7.60
C PHE A 103 -22.34 -2.21 -8.39
N PHE A 104 -21.66 -1.69 -9.42
CA PHE A 104 -22.19 -0.60 -10.24
C PHE A 104 -23.40 -1.00 -11.08
N ALA A 105 -23.43 -2.23 -11.60
CA ALA A 105 -24.58 -2.76 -12.32
C ALA A 105 -25.81 -2.88 -11.40
N GLN A 106 -25.63 -3.38 -10.18
CA GLN A 106 -26.69 -3.49 -9.17
C GLN A 106 -27.21 -2.13 -8.73
N LEU A 107 -26.32 -1.14 -8.57
CA LEU A 107 -26.72 0.25 -8.32
C LEU A 107 -27.60 0.79 -9.44
N LYS A 108 -27.18 0.59 -10.70
CA LYS A 108 -27.91 1.06 -11.88
C LYS A 108 -29.27 0.38 -12.01
N ASP A 109 -29.34 -0.92 -11.76
CA ASP A 109 -30.55 -1.72 -11.85
C ASP A 109 -31.50 -1.50 -10.65
N GLY A 110 -31.04 -0.82 -9.59
CA GLY A 110 -31.85 -0.53 -8.42
C GLY A 110 -32.19 -1.76 -7.56
N VAL A 111 -31.45 -2.85 -7.73
CA VAL A 111 -31.63 -4.10 -7.00
C VAL A 111 -30.86 -4.11 -5.67
N GLU A 112 -30.96 -5.20 -4.92
CA GLU A 112 -30.14 -5.43 -3.73
C GLU A 112 -28.66 -5.50 -4.09
N VAL A 113 -27.83 -4.78 -3.34
CA VAL A 113 -26.38 -4.76 -3.54
C VAL A 113 -25.77 -5.94 -2.79
N THR A 114 -25.23 -6.91 -3.54
CA THR A 114 -24.58 -8.09 -2.97
C THR A 114 -23.06 -8.05 -3.13
N ALA A 115 -22.55 -7.32 -4.13
CA ALA A 115 -21.12 -7.10 -4.31
C ALA A 115 -20.57 -5.97 -3.42
N GLY A 116 -19.25 -5.93 -3.21
CA GLY A 116 -18.58 -4.93 -2.37
C GLY A 116 -17.89 -5.48 -1.10
N THR A 117 -18.00 -6.77 -0.81
CA THR A 117 -17.33 -7.44 0.33
C THR A 117 -15.83 -7.16 0.35
N PHE A 118 -15.15 -7.37 -0.78
CA PHE A 118 -13.70 -7.19 -0.94
C PHE A 118 -13.30 -5.74 -1.25
N MET A 119 -14.17 -4.77 -0.94
CA MET A 119 -13.97 -3.34 -1.18
C MET A 119 -14.26 -2.52 0.08
N THR A 120 -15.39 -2.78 0.75
CA THR A 120 -15.92 -1.97 1.85
C THR A 120 -15.00 -1.91 3.06
N GLY A 121 -14.25 -2.98 3.35
CA GLY A 121 -13.31 -3.01 4.47
C GLY A 121 -12.18 -1.98 4.40
N LYS A 122 -11.95 -1.35 3.24
CA LYS A 122 -10.97 -0.28 3.10
C LYS A 122 -11.35 0.98 3.90
N PHE A 123 -12.61 1.38 3.86
CA PHE A 123 -13.03 2.68 4.38
C PHE A 123 -12.74 2.89 5.88
N PRO A 124 -13.10 1.98 6.81
CA PRO A 124 -12.96 2.28 8.24
C PRO A 124 -11.50 2.49 8.66
N PHE A 125 -10.57 1.64 8.22
CA PHE A 125 -9.18 1.81 8.63
C PHE A 125 -8.44 2.87 7.81
N MET A 126 -8.77 3.09 6.53
CA MET A 126 -8.09 4.11 5.71
C MET A 126 -8.51 5.53 6.09
N MET A 127 -9.81 5.74 6.36
CA MET A 127 -10.35 7.05 6.71
C MET A 127 -10.14 7.41 8.19
N PHE A 128 -10.02 6.43 9.08
CA PHE A 128 -10.01 6.70 10.52
C PHE A 128 -8.83 6.04 11.24
N GLY A 129 -8.59 4.75 11.00
CA GLY A 129 -7.50 4.00 11.63
C GLY A 129 -6.11 4.58 11.36
N LEU A 130 -5.75 4.75 10.08
CA LEU A 130 -4.45 5.26 9.66
C LEU A 130 -4.23 6.74 10.02
N PRO A 131 -5.20 7.65 9.88
CA PRO A 131 -5.09 8.99 10.45
C PRO A 131 -4.87 8.99 11.97
N ALA A 132 -5.54 8.08 12.70
CA ALA A 132 -5.31 7.93 14.15
C ALA A 132 -3.94 7.32 14.48
N ALA A 133 -3.42 6.44 13.62
CA ALA A 133 -2.05 5.93 13.70
C ALA A 133 -1.02 7.05 13.48
N ALA A 134 -1.26 7.92 12.51
CA ALA A 134 -0.44 9.11 12.28
C ALA A 134 -0.47 10.04 13.50
N LEU A 135 -1.65 10.28 14.10
CA LEU A 135 -1.75 11.04 15.33
C LEU A 135 -1.00 10.38 16.51
N ALA A 136 -1.06 9.05 16.61
CA ALA A 136 -0.30 8.30 17.60
C ALA A 136 1.21 8.47 17.41
N MET A 137 1.72 8.34 16.19
CA MET A 137 3.14 8.55 15.88
C MET A 137 3.57 9.99 16.19
N TYR A 138 2.74 10.99 15.85
CA TYR A 138 3.01 12.40 16.18
C TYR A 138 3.13 12.63 17.69
N HIS A 139 2.22 12.07 18.49
CA HIS A 139 2.26 12.21 19.95
C HIS A 139 3.41 11.46 20.62
N GLU A 140 4.01 10.48 19.95
CA GLU A 140 5.17 9.75 20.45
C GLU A 140 6.50 10.29 19.89
N ALA A 141 6.49 11.24 18.96
CA ALA A 141 7.70 11.89 18.46
C ALA A 141 8.36 12.77 19.54
N ASP A 142 9.69 12.90 19.45
CA ASP A 142 10.50 13.74 20.32
C ASP A 142 10.14 15.23 20.15
N GLU A 143 10.19 16.00 21.24
CA GLU A 143 9.66 17.37 21.29
C GLU A 143 10.29 18.32 20.25
N ASP A 144 11.59 18.14 19.99
CA ASP A 144 12.38 18.88 19.00
C ASP A 144 12.00 18.52 17.56
N LYS A 145 11.55 17.29 17.30
CA LYS A 145 11.18 16.78 15.97
C LYS A 145 9.69 16.89 15.66
N LYS A 146 8.83 17.14 16.65
CA LYS A 146 7.37 17.25 16.47
C LYS A 146 6.96 18.21 15.37
N LYS A 147 7.63 19.37 15.26
CA LYS A 147 7.31 20.36 14.22
C LYS A 147 7.52 19.79 12.82
N LEU A 148 8.65 19.14 12.58
CA LEU A 148 8.97 18.50 11.31
C LEU A 148 7.96 17.39 10.99
N VAL A 149 7.75 16.49 11.96
CA VAL A 149 6.95 15.29 11.78
C VAL A 149 5.45 15.59 11.63
N SER A 150 4.95 16.65 12.28
CA SER A 150 3.56 17.08 12.19
C SER A 150 3.09 17.33 10.76
N GLY A 151 3.89 18.04 9.95
CA GLY A 151 3.52 18.38 8.58
C GLY A 151 3.44 17.14 7.69
N ILE A 152 4.42 16.25 7.84
CA ILE A 152 4.52 15.03 7.04
C ILE A 152 3.39 14.06 7.40
N LEU A 153 3.16 13.82 8.71
CA LEU A 153 2.09 12.94 9.19
C LEU A 153 0.71 13.48 8.89
N PHE A 154 0.49 14.79 9.03
CA PHE A 154 -0.79 15.41 8.69
C PHE A 154 -1.10 15.29 7.20
N SER A 155 -0.14 15.59 6.33
CA SER A 155 -0.30 15.45 4.86
C SER A 155 -0.59 14.00 4.45
N ALA A 156 0.14 13.05 5.05
CA ALA A 156 -0.06 11.63 4.81
C ALA A 156 -1.44 11.15 5.32
N ALA A 157 -1.86 11.59 6.50
CA ALA A 157 -3.19 11.31 7.06
C ALA A 157 -4.32 11.89 6.21
N LEU A 158 -4.17 13.13 5.75
CA LEU A 158 -5.15 13.77 4.89
C LEU A 158 -5.27 13.04 3.55
N THR A 159 -4.14 12.59 2.99
CA THR A 159 -4.09 11.80 1.76
C THR A 159 -4.84 10.47 1.94
N SER A 160 -4.53 9.71 3.00
CA SER A 160 -5.24 8.46 3.34
C SER A 160 -6.73 8.69 3.54
N PHE A 161 -7.11 9.77 4.24
CA PHE A 161 -8.50 10.11 4.50
C PHE A 161 -9.27 10.46 3.23
N LEU A 162 -8.73 11.35 2.39
CA LEU A 162 -9.43 11.86 1.21
C LEU A 162 -9.45 10.86 0.06
N THR A 163 -8.30 10.29 -0.27
CA THR A 163 -8.13 9.47 -1.48
C THR A 163 -8.08 7.98 -1.19
N GLY A 164 -7.77 7.58 0.04
CA GLY A 164 -7.55 6.17 0.39
C GLY A 164 -6.15 5.68 0.02
N ILE A 165 -5.22 6.56 -0.35
CA ILE A 165 -3.81 6.21 -0.58
C ILE A 165 -3.11 6.14 0.78
N THR A 166 -2.63 4.96 1.15
CA THR A 166 -2.15 4.65 2.50
C THR A 166 -0.63 4.63 2.62
N GLU A 167 0.05 4.46 1.48
CA GLU A 167 1.48 4.28 1.35
C GLU A 167 2.29 5.39 2.04
N PRO A 168 1.92 6.68 1.96
CA PRO A 168 2.63 7.74 2.68
C PRO A 168 2.68 7.48 4.20
N ILE A 169 1.63 6.96 4.83
CA ILE A 169 1.66 6.63 6.26
C ILE A 169 2.32 5.28 6.50
N GLU A 170 1.93 4.25 5.74
CA GLU A 170 2.41 2.88 5.95
C GLU A 170 3.93 2.79 5.81
N PHE A 171 4.52 3.45 4.82
CA PHE A 171 5.97 3.38 4.57
C PHE A 171 6.80 4.06 5.67
N MET A 172 6.21 4.98 6.43
CA MET A 172 6.90 5.64 7.54
C MET A 172 7.22 4.70 8.71
N PHE A 173 6.44 3.62 8.90
CA PHE A 173 6.67 2.68 9.99
C PHE A 173 6.91 1.24 9.52
N LEU A 174 6.62 0.91 8.26
CA LEU A 174 6.79 -0.44 7.72
C LEU A 174 8.22 -0.95 7.86
N PHE A 175 9.22 -0.12 7.51
CA PHE A 175 10.62 -0.53 7.52
C PHE A 175 11.26 -0.41 8.90
N VAL A 176 10.79 0.52 9.73
CA VAL A 176 11.39 0.80 11.04
C VAL A 176 10.72 0.02 12.18
N ALA A 177 9.44 -0.32 12.02
CA ALA A 177 8.65 -1.10 12.97
C ALA A 177 7.79 -2.18 12.27
N PRO A 178 8.39 -3.25 11.74
CA PRO A 178 7.66 -4.30 11.00
C PRO A 178 6.54 -4.95 11.82
N LEU A 179 6.70 -5.05 13.14
CA LEU A 179 5.65 -5.57 14.03
C LEU A 179 4.40 -4.69 14.02
N LEU A 180 4.56 -3.36 13.98
CA LEU A 180 3.46 -2.42 13.92
C LEU A 180 2.71 -2.55 12.58
N PHE A 181 3.45 -2.85 11.50
CA PHE A 181 2.88 -3.19 10.20
C PHE A 181 2.11 -4.51 10.21
N ALA A 182 2.61 -5.55 10.88
CA ALA A 182 1.87 -6.79 11.05
C ALA A 182 0.54 -6.59 11.81
N ILE A 183 0.55 -5.79 12.88
CA ILE A 183 -0.66 -5.43 13.64
C ILE A 183 -1.64 -4.67 12.75
N HIS A 184 -1.15 -3.70 11.98
CA HIS A 184 -1.96 -2.96 11.00
C HIS A 184 -2.61 -3.88 9.96
N CYS A 185 -1.88 -4.87 9.45
CA CYS A 185 -2.44 -5.86 8.52
C CYS A 185 -3.62 -6.63 9.14
N VAL A 186 -3.49 -7.04 10.41
CA VAL A 186 -4.57 -7.72 11.15
C VAL A 186 -5.77 -6.78 11.35
N PHE A 187 -5.54 -5.53 11.73
CA PHE A 187 -6.62 -4.55 11.90
C PHE A 187 -7.36 -4.26 10.59
N ALA A 188 -6.65 -4.17 9.46
CA ALA A 188 -7.27 -4.07 8.16
C ALA A 188 -8.13 -5.30 7.86
N GLY A 189 -7.62 -6.52 8.08
CA GLY A 189 -8.40 -7.75 7.97
C GLY A 189 -9.68 -7.73 8.80
N LEU A 190 -9.60 -7.32 10.07
CA LEU A 190 -10.77 -7.16 10.93
C LEU A 190 -11.76 -6.14 10.38
N SER A 191 -11.27 -5.07 9.74
CA SER A 191 -12.12 -4.07 9.11
C SER A 191 -12.97 -4.67 8.00
N PHE A 192 -12.37 -5.46 7.11
CA PHE A 192 -13.09 -6.23 6.08
C PHE A 192 -14.10 -7.20 6.68
N MET A 193 -13.67 -7.96 7.69
CA MET A 193 -14.53 -8.93 8.37
C MET A 193 -15.76 -8.29 9.01
N ILE A 194 -15.59 -7.18 9.72
CA ILE A 194 -16.67 -6.48 10.41
C ILE A 194 -17.64 -5.84 9.41
N MET A 195 -17.14 -5.23 8.34
CA MET A 195 -18.00 -4.69 7.28
C MET A 195 -18.84 -5.78 6.62
N GLN A 196 -18.27 -6.98 6.43
CA GLN A 196 -19.01 -8.14 5.94
C GLN A 196 -20.06 -8.62 6.95
N LEU A 197 -19.73 -8.71 8.24
CA LEU A 197 -20.68 -9.12 9.30
C LEU A 197 -21.86 -8.15 9.43
N LEU A 198 -21.62 -6.85 9.26
CA LEU A 198 -22.66 -5.82 9.28
C LEU A 198 -23.43 -5.72 7.96
N ASN A 199 -23.06 -6.53 6.97
CA ASN A 199 -23.58 -6.53 5.61
C ASN A 199 -23.58 -5.14 4.95
N VAL A 200 -22.50 -4.39 5.17
CA VAL A 200 -22.30 -3.06 4.55
C VAL A 200 -21.58 -3.27 3.23
N LYS A 201 -22.15 -2.72 2.15
CA LYS A 201 -21.57 -2.79 0.81
C LYS A 201 -21.40 -1.39 0.25
N VAL A 202 -20.14 -0.99 0.08
CA VAL A 202 -19.75 0.27 -0.53
C VAL A 202 -18.69 -0.02 -1.60
N GLY A 203 -18.98 0.41 -2.82
CA GLY A 203 -18.06 0.32 -3.94
C GLY A 203 -16.99 1.40 -3.89
N LEU A 204 -16.04 1.33 -4.82
CA LEU A 204 -14.99 2.32 -5.02
C LEU A 204 -14.60 2.27 -6.50
N THR A 205 -14.04 3.37 -7.02
CA THR A 205 -13.39 3.37 -8.34
C THR A 205 -11.88 3.37 -8.23
N PHE A 206 -11.33 3.90 -7.13
CA PHE A 206 -9.89 4.09 -6.97
C PHE A 206 -9.32 3.34 -5.75
N SER A 207 -9.47 3.85 -4.53
CA SER A 207 -8.77 3.30 -3.36
C SER A 207 -9.61 3.19 -2.09
N GLY A 208 -10.78 3.84 -1.98
CA GLY A 208 -11.65 3.74 -0.81
C GLY A 208 -11.42 4.84 0.24
N GLY A 209 -11.17 6.07 -0.21
CA GLY A 209 -11.14 7.27 0.63
C GLY A 209 -12.51 7.93 0.80
N LEU A 210 -12.55 9.09 1.45
CA LEU A 210 -13.76 9.89 1.67
C LEU A 210 -14.52 10.18 0.37
N ILE A 211 -13.79 10.45 -0.72
CA ILE A 211 -14.41 10.77 -2.02
C ILE A 211 -15.23 9.57 -2.52
N ASP A 212 -14.61 8.39 -2.56
CA ASP A 212 -15.30 7.13 -2.93
C ASP A 212 -16.47 6.85 -1.97
N PHE A 213 -16.29 7.08 -0.67
CA PHE A 213 -17.31 6.83 0.34
C PHE A 213 -18.56 7.69 0.14
N ILE A 214 -18.38 8.99 -0.14
CA ILE A 214 -19.49 9.89 -0.41
C ILE A 214 -20.18 9.47 -1.71
N LEU A 215 -19.41 9.27 -2.78
CA LEU A 215 -19.95 9.00 -4.12
C LEU A 215 -20.68 7.66 -4.22
N PHE A 216 -20.18 6.63 -3.54
CA PHE A 216 -20.64 5.24 -3.73
C PHE A 216 -21.28 4.62 -2.49
N GLY A 217 -21.17 5.27 -1.33
CA GLY A 217 -21.86 4.86 -0.10
C GLY A 217 -23.00 5.80 0.25
N VAL A 218 -22.67 7.07 0.53
CA VAL A 218 -23.62 8.07 1.06
C VAL A 218 -24.66 8.48 0.01
N LEU A 219 -24.22 8.90 -1.18
CA LEU A 219 -25.13 9.41 -2.21
C LEU A 219 -26.09 8.35 -2.75
N PRO A 220 -25.66 7.10 -3.06
CA PRO A 220 -26.57 6.06 -3.50
C PRO A 220 -27.50 5.57 -2.37
N ASN A 221 -27.05 5.68 -1.11
CA ASN A 221 -27.80 5.31 0.09
C ASN A 221 -28.45 3.91 0.02
N ARG A 222 -27.71 2.92 -0.49
CA ARG A 222 -28.23 1.56 -0.76
C ARG A 222 -27.97 0.56 0.37
N THR A 223 -26.91 0.76 1.12
CA THR A 223 -26.62 -0.01 2.35
C THR A 223 -26.47 0.95 3.52
N LYS A 224 -26.39 0.40 4.74
CA LYS A 224 -26.27 1.16 5.99
C LYS A 224 -24.87 1.81 6.12
N TRP A 225 -24.55 2.73 5.23
CA TRP A 225 -23.22 3.36 5.06
C TRP A 225 -22.70 4.01 6.34
N TRP A 226 -23.58 4.48 7.23
CA TRP A 226 -23.18 5.08 8.51
C TRP A 226 -22.41 4.13 9.42
N TRP A 227 -22.54 2.81 9.23
CA TRP A 227 -21.71 1.83 9.94
C TRP A 227 -20.22 1.98 9.63
N VAL A 228 -19.86 2.46 8.44
CA VAL A 228 -18.47 2.77 8.10
C VAL A 228 -17.91 3.83 9.05
N ILE A 229 -18.71 4.85 9.39
CA ILE A 229 -18.30 5.92 10.31
C ILE A 229 -18.19 5.39 11.74
N ILE A 230 -19.19 4.64 12.21
CA ILE A 230 -19.19 4.09 13.58
C ILE A 230 -18.00 3.14 13.77
N VAL A 231 -17.82 2.19 12.86
CA VAL A 231 -16.71 1.25 12.90
C VAL A 231 -15.38 1.98 12.69
N GLY A 232 -15.35 2.98 11.82
CA GLY A 232 -14.19 3.86 11.61
C GLY A 232 -13.73 4.54 12.89
N ILE A 233 -14.63 5.14 13.65
CA ILE A 233 -14.33 5.77 14.95
C ILE A 233 -13.78 4.74 15.95
N ILE A 234 -14.37 3.54 16.00
CA ILE A 234 -13.87 2.44 16.84
C ILE A 234 -12.44 2.07 16.42
N PHE A 235 -12.18 1.93 15.13
CA PHE A 235 -10.83 1.69 14.61
C PHE A 235 -9.88 2.86 14.92
N ALA A 236 -10.32 4.12 14.86
CA ALA A 236 -9.48 5.25 15.24
C ALA A 236 -8.97 5.11 16.68
N ILE A 237 -9.86 4.74 17.61
CA ILE A 237 -9.52 4.51 19.02
C ILE A 237 -8.55 3.34 19.16
N ILE A 238 -8.85 2.20 18.51
CA ILE A 238 -8.01 0.99 18.56
C ILE A 238 -6.61 1.27 17.99
N TYR A 239 -6.52 1.91 16.83
CA TYR A 239 -5.27 2.28 16.19
C TYR A 239 -4.48 3.25 17.07
N TYR A 240 -5.12 4.32 17.56
CA TYR A 240 -4.44 5.30 18.40
C TYR A 240 -3.85 4.67 19.67
N ILE A 241 -4.67 3.94 20.44
CA ILE A 241 -4.23 3.33 21.69
C ILE A 241 -3.20 2.23 21.41
N GLY A 242 -3.48 1.35 20.43
CA GLY A 242 -2.62 0.23 20.07
C GLY A 242 -1.25 0.69 19.58
N PHE A 243 -1.21 1.69 18.71
CA PHE A 243 0.05 2.22 18.20
C PHE A 243 0.86 2.85 19.32
N ARG A 244 0.29 3.76 20.12
CA ARG A 244 1.04 4.38 21.23
C ARG A 244 1.53 3.35 22.25
N TYR A 245 0.70 2.35 22.57
CA TYR A 245 1.09 1.29 23.50
C TYR A 245 2.30 0.50 22.99
N VAL A 246 2.25 0.04 21.72
CA VAL A 246 3.33 -0.77 21.13
C VAL A 246 4.60 0.07 20.94
N ILE A 247 4.47 1.32 20.47
CA ILE A 247 5.59 2.26 20.31
C ILE A 247 6.33 2.45 21.64
N ARG A 248 5.62 2.76 22.73
CA ARG A 248 6.22 2.95 24.05
C ARG A 248 6.81 1.68 24.63
N LYS A 249 6.08 0.56 24.53
CA LYS A 249 6.47 -0.70 25.18
C LYS A 249 7.73 -1.30 24.57
N LEU A 250 7.93 -1.11 23.27
CA LEU A 250 9.05 -1.68 22.52
C LEU A 250 10.10 -0.65 22.09
N ASP A 251 9.95 0.60 22.53
CA ASP A 251 10.79 1.74 22.11
C ASP A 251 10.99 1.79 20.59
N LEU A 252 9.89 1.73 19.84
CA LEU A 252 9.94 1.73 18.38
C LEU A 252 10.38 3.10 17.86
N LYS A 253 11.30 3.09 16.88
CA LYS A 253 11.83 4.29 16.21
C LYS A 253 10.89 4.82 15.12
N THR A 254 9.62 5.07 15.44
CA THR A 254 8.70 5.73 14.49
C THR A 254 9.20 7.12 14.10
N PRO A 255 8.70 7.75 13.02
CA PRO A 255 9.19 9.06 12.58
C PRO A 255 9.24 10.07 13.72
N GLY A 256 10.40 10.72 13.90
CA GLY A 256 10.63 11.65 15.00
C GLY A 256 11.06 11.01 16.31
N ARG A 257 11.32 9.70 16.35
CA ARG A 257 11.94 8.97 17.47
C ARG A 257 13.28 8.35 17.06
N GLU A 258 13.88 8.83 15.97
CA GLU A 258 15.21 8.38 15.59
C GLU A 258 16.20 8.88 16.64
N ARG A 259 16.99 7.98 17.23
CA ARG A 259 18.14 8.39 18.04
C ARG A 259 19.04 9.21 17.14
N GLU A 260 19.55 10.35 17.64
CA GLU A 260 20.63 11.07 16.99
C GLU A 260 21.77 10.08 16.73
N GLU A 261 21.90 9.59 15.49
CA GLU A 261 23.21 9.25 14.98
C GLU A 261 23.91 10.60 14.96
N SER A 262 24.73 10.83 16.00
CA SER A 262 25.58 11.99 16.21
C SER A 262 25.68 12.77 14.91
N GLU A 263 24.92 13.87 14.82
CA GLU A 263 25.08 14.81 13.72
C GLU A 263 26.56 15.11 13.70
N VAL A 264 27.27 14.57 12.70
CA VAL A 264 28.59 15.06 12.40
C VAL A 264 28.28 16.46 11.96
N ASP A 265 28.48 17.41 12.87
CA ASP A 265 28.34 18.83 12.66
C ASP A 265 29.42 19.18 11.63
N ILE A 266 29.10 18.91 10.36
CA ILE A 266 29.94 19.26 9.23
C ILE A 266 29.72 20.76 9.10
N ASP A 267 30.54 21.52 9.80
CA ASP A 267 30.70 22.95 9.58
C ASP A 267 30.89 23.16 8.06
N ILE A 268 29.85 23.67 7.40
CA ILE A 268 29.78 23.89 5.96
C ILE A 268 30.43 25.27 5.71
N SER A 269 31.75 25.32 5.91
CA SER A 269 32.57 26.32 5.24
C SER A 269 32.70 25.90 3.77
N ASP A 270 32.26 26.76 2.85
CA ASP A 270 32.27 26.55 1.40
C ASP A 270 33.68 26.19 0.90
N GLY A 271 33.96 24.90 0.83
CA GLY A 271 35.26 24.31 0.45
C GLY A 271 35.52 22.97 1.13
N ASP A 272 35.12 22.81 2.39
CA ASP A 272 35.46 21.63 3.21
C ASP A 272 34.45 20.49 3.07
N LEU A 273 33.22 20.78 2.64
CA LEU A 273 32.17 19.78 2.44
C LEU A 273 32.60 18.70 1.43
N ALA A 274 33.25 19.10 0.34
CA ALA A 274 33.73 18.15 -0.67
C ALA A 274 34.80 17.19 -0.11
N TYR A 275 35.69 17.68 0.74
CA TYR A 275 36.73 16.87 1.38
C TYR A 275 36.16 15.96 2.46
N LYS A 276 35.20 16.44 3.27
CA LYS A 276 34.50 15.63 4.28
C LYS A 276 33.65 14.53 3.64
N ILE A 277 32.97 14.82 2.53
CA ILE A 277 32.24 13.82 1.75
C ILE A 277 33.21 12.78 1.18
N LEU A 278 34.33 13.21 0.60
CA LEU A 278 35.37 12.33 0.07
C LEU A 278 35.90 11.36 1.13
N ASP A 279 36.18 11.85 2.35
CA ASP A 279 36.63 11.02 3.47
C ASP A 279 35.54 10.08 3.97
N ALA A 280 34.28 10.51 4.05
CA ALA A 280 33.15 9.65 4.40
C ALA A 280 32.98 8.49 3.40
N PHE A 281 33.33 8.71 2.13
CA PHE A 281 33.38 7.68 1.10
C PHE A 281 34.68 6.86 1.10
N GLY A 282 35.56 6.98 2.10
CA GLY A 282 36.80 6.20 2.22
C GLY A 282 38.01 6.79 1.48
N GLY A 283 37.95 8.08 1.13
CA GLY A 283 39.02 8.83 0.48
C GLY A 283 39.07 8.65 -1.04
N SER A 284 39.92 9.43 -1.72
CA SER A 284 40.04 9.44 -3.19
C SER A 284 40.41 8.09 -3.81
N LYS A 285 41.10 7.22 -3.07
CA LYS A 285 41.46 5.88 -3.51
C LYS A 285 40.25 4.93 -3.57
N ASN A 286 39.17 5.22 -2.85
CA ASN A 286 37.94 4.42 -2.85
C ASN A 286 36.92 4.88 -3.90
N ILE A 287 37.19 6.01 -4.58
CA ILE A 287 36.32 6.54 -5.64
C ILE A 287 36.93 6.24 -7.01
N THR A 288 36.34 5.28 -7.72
CA THR A 288 36.77 4.90 -9.08
C THR A 288 36.34 5.89 -10.17
N TYR A 289 35.25 6.63 -9.95
CA TYR A 289 34.68 7.58 -10.91
C TYR A 289 33.81 8.60 -10.16
N LEU A 290 34.03 9.89 -10.41
CA LEU A 290 33.24 11.00 -9.88
C LEU A 290 32.72 11.80 -11.07
N ASP A 291 31.41 11.95 -11.17
CA ASP A 291 30.76 12.72 -12.23
C ASP A 291 29.76 13.70 -11.60
N ALA A 292 29.70 14.90 -12.15
CA ALA A 292 28.76 15.91 -11.72
C ALA A 292 27.63 15.94 -12.73
N CYS A 293 26.49 15.34 -12.39
CA CYS A 293 25.26 15.55 -13.17
C CYS A 293 24.73 16.96 -12.89
N ILE A 294 25.21 17.93 -13.64
CA ILE A 294 24.53 19.22 -13.82
C ILE A 294 24.21 19.40 -15.29
N THR A 295 23.01 19.94 -15.56
CA THR A 295 22.53 20.32 -16.89
C THR A 295 23.05 21.69 -17.26
#